data_AF-A0A2D8AES4-F1
#
_entry.id   AF-A0A2D8AES4-F1
#
_cell.length_a   1.000
_cell.length_b   1.000
_cell.length_c   1.000
_cell.angle_alpha   90.00
_cell.angle_beta   90.00
_cell.angle_gamma   90.00
#
_symmetry.space_group_name_H-M   'P 1'
#
loop_
_entity.id
_entity.type
_entity.pdbx_description
1 polymer ?
#
loop_
_entity_poly.entity_id
_entity_poly.type
_entity_poly.pdbx_seq_one_letter_code
_entity_poly.pdbx_strand_id
1 'polypeptide(L)'
;FYRDDFTRHGLHPQVMGSELPDSIEDRHIVLIDDVIMSGRTIRAAMNELFDYGRPASITLISLLDIGRRELPIQPDLTGARLELEEGQLVKLSGPTPMTLTLA
;
A
#
# COMPACT_ATOMS: atom_id res chain seq x y z
N PHE A 1 2.95 -18.71 -12.60
CA PHE A 1 2.55 -17.44 -13.24
C PHE A 1 3.77 -16.54 -13.37
N TYR A 2 4.03 -16.06 -14.57
CA TYR A 2 5.21 -15.29 -14.98
C TYR A 2 5.24 -13.92 -14.26
N ARG A 3 6.34 -13.59 -13.57
CA ARG A 3 6.56 -12.30 -12.88
C ARG A 3 7.70 -11.56 -13.59
N ASP A 4 7.35 -10.55 -14.38
CA ASP A 4 8.30 -9.80 -15.22
C ASP A 4 9.12 -8.73 -14.48
N ASP A 5 8.82 -8.44 -13.21
CA ASP A 5 9.39 -7.25 -12.54
C ASP A 5 10.67 -7.51 -11.72
N PHE A 6 11.23 -8.73 -11.74
CA PHE A 6 12.36 -9.11 -10.87
C PHE A 6 13.76 -8.70 -11.37
N THR A 7 13.89 -7.98 -12.48
CA THR A 7 15.20 -7.82 -13.15
C THR A 7 15.84 -6.43 -13.12
N ARG A 8 15.38 -5.45 -12.31
CA ARG A 8 15.98 -4.11 -12.40
C ARG A 8 16.83 -3.55 -11.26
N HIS A 9 16.75 -3.99 -10.01
CA HIS A 9 17.68 -3.45 -9.00
C HIS A 9 18.05 -4.52 -7.97
N GLY A 10 19.34 -4.91 -7.99
CA GLY A 10 19.97 -5.95 -7.19
C GLY A 10 20.08 -5.63 -5.71
N LEU A 11 18.95 -5.52 -5.03
CA LEU A 11 18.84 -5.70 -3.60
C LEU A 11 17.85 -6.83 -3.40
N HIS A 12 18.34 -7.97 -2.92
CA HIS A 12 17.46 -8.98 -2.33
C HIS A 12 17.14 -8.48 -0.91
N PRO A 13 15.99 -7.81 -0.66
CA PRO A 13 15.54 -7.70 0.72
C PRO A 13 15.40 -9.12 1.24
N GLN A 14 15.99 -9.41 2.40
CA GLN A 14 15.61 -10.60 3.15
C GLN A 14 14.12 -10.44 3.43
N VAL A 15 13.28 -11.15 2.67
CA VAL A 15 11.84 -11.16 2.86
C VAL A 15 11.60 -11.89 4.18
N MET A 16 11.56 -11.15 5.28
CA MET A 16 10.86 -11.64 6.46
C MET A 16 9.40 -11.71 6.06
N GLY A 17 8.87 -12.93 5.93
CA GLY A 17 7.46 -13.14 5.63
C GLY A 17 6.60 -12.45 6.67
N SER A 18 5.48 -11.88 6.23
CA SER A 18 4.48 -11.32 7.13
C SER A 18 3.93 -12.43 8.02
N GLU A 19 3.92 -12.25 9.34
CA GLU A 19 3.18 -13.14 10.25
C GLU A 19 1.68 -12.85 10.11
N LEU A 20 1.04 -13.54 9.17
CA LEU A 20 -0.41 -13.54 9.02
C LEU A 20 -1.01 -14.78 9.72
N PRO A 21 -2.28 -14.71 10.16
CA PRO A 21 -3.00 -15.90 10.60
C PRO A 21 -2.96 -16.99 9.51
N ASP A 22 -3.03 -18.26 9.93
CA ASP A 22 -2.99 -19.42 9.03
C ASP A 22 -3.99 -19.34 7.86
N SER A 23 -5.09 -18.60 8.03
CA SER A 23 -6.05 -18.33 6.96
C SER A 23 -6.77 -17.00 7.13
N ILE A 24 -7.08 -16.37 5.99
CA ILE A 24 -7.95 -15.20 5.88
C ILE A 24 -9.32 -15.51 5.25
N GLU A 25 -9.64 -16.80 5.06
CA GLU A 25 -10.88 -17.22 4.38
C GLU A 25 -12.10 -16.58 5.03
N ASP A 26 -12.97 -16.02 4.20
CA ASP A 26 -14.22 -15.34 4.57
C ASP A 26 -14.05 -14.19 5.59
N ARG A 27 -12.83 -13.69 5.78
CA ARG A 27 -12.56 -12.54 6.67
C ARG A 27 -12.71 -11.22 5.95
N HIS A 28 -13.19 -10.21 6.67
CA HIS A 28 -13.13 -8.82 6.25
C HIS A 28 -11.75 -8.25 6.59
N ILE A 29 -10.99 -7.86 5.57
CA ILE A 29 -9.61 -7.36 5.72
C ILE A 29 -9.60 -5.84 5.53
N VAL A 30 -8.88 -5.13 6.39
CA VAL A 30 -8.61 -3.70 6.25
C VAL A 30 -7.13 -3.52 5.94
N LEU A 31 -6.82 -3.04 4.74
CA LEU A 31 -5.48 -2.60 4.36
C LEU A 31 -5.33 -1.14 4.73
N ILE A 32 -4.27 -0.80 5.45
CA ILE A 32 -3.99 0.57 5.90
C ILE A 32 -2.63 0.98 5.33
N ASP A 33 -2.60 2.12 4.64
CA ASP A 33 -1.39 2.70 4.11
C ASP A 33 -1.25 4.17 4.53
N ASP A 34 -0.03 4.67 4.59
CA ASP A 34 0.21 6.05 5.00
C ASP A 34 -0.07 7.02 3.84
N VAL A 35 0.43 6.72 2.64
CA VAL A 35 0.25 7.54 1.44
C VAL A 35 -0.06 6.66 0.24
N ILE A 36 -1.26 6.79 -0.32
CA ILE A 36 -1.54 6.16 -1.61
C ILE A 36 -1.10 7.04 -2.78
N MET A 37 -0.15 6.51 -3.55
CA MET A 37 0.38 7.13 -4.77
C MET A 37 -0.08 6.35 -6.01
N SER A 38 0.77 5.46 -6.53
CA SER A 38 0.55 4.74 -7.80
C SER A 38 -0.42 3.57 -7.68
N GLY A 39 -0.64 3.08 -6.46
CA GLY A 39 -1.41 1.85 -6.17
C GLY A 39 -0.58 0.56 -6.22
N ARG A 40 0.72 0.62 -6.58
CA ARG A 40 1.56 -0.59 -6.73
C ARG A 40 1.80 -1.33 -5.42
N THR A 41 1.97 -0.61 -4.31
CA THR A 41 2.12 -1.21 -2.96
C THR A 41 0.89 -2.01 -2.58
N ILE A 42 -0.30 -1.42 -2.73
CA ILE A 42 -1.56 -2.10 -2.44
C ILE A 42 -1.76 -3.31 -3.35
N ARG A 43 -1.47 -3.19 -4.66
CA ARG A 43 -1.53 -4.32 -5.60
C ARG A 43 -0.60 -5.46 -5.17
N ALA A 44 0.58 -5.15 -4.65
CA ALA A 44 1.50 -6.16 -4.12
C ALA A 44 0.95 -6.83 -2.85
N ALA A 45 0.44 -6.04 -1.91
CA ALA A 45 -0.18 -6.54 -0.68
C ALA A 45 -1.39 -7.43 -0.98
N MET A 46 -2.29 -7.03 -1.88
CA MET A 46 -3.43 -7.84 -2.29
C MET A 46 -2.98 -9.18 -2.91
N ASN A 47 -1.95 -9.17 -3.74
CA ASN A 47 -1.41 -10.40 -4.33
C ASN A 47 -0.87 -11.36 -3.27
N GLU A 48 -0.13 -10.86 -2.29
CA GLU A 48 0.38 -11.67 -1.17
C GLU A 48 -0.75 -12.16 -0.28
N LEU A 49 -1.75 -11.32 0.00
CA LEU A 49 -2.93 -11.67 0.80
C LEU A 49 -3.66 -12.89 0.24
N PHE A 50 -3.82 -12.99 -1.07
CA PHE A 50 -4.47 -14.15 -1.71
C PHE A 50 -3.70 -15.47 -1.62
N ASP A 51 -2.41 -15.45 -1.24
CA ASP A 51 -1.66 -16.67 -0.93
C ASP A 51 -2.13 -17.30 0.42
N TYR A 52 -2.83 -16.54 1.28
CA TYR A 52 -3.34 -16.97 2.59
C TYR A 52 -4.83 -17.34 2.61
N GLY A 53 -5.54 -17.21 1.49
CA GLY A 53 -6.98 -17.53 1.37
C GLY A 53 -7.78 -16.47 0.63
N ARG A 54 -9.11 -16.63 0.61
CA ARG A 54 -10.04 -15.70 -0.04
C ARG A 54 -10.79 -14.87 1.00
N PRO A 55 -10.49 -13.58 1.17
CA PRO A 55 -11.23 -12.73 2.09
C PRO A 55 -12.65 -12.47 1.58
N ALA A 56 -13.60 -12.28 2.50
CA ALA A 56 -14.97 -11.88 2.17
C ALA A 56 -15.04 -10.45 1.60
N SER A 57 -14.14 -9.57 2.08
CA SER A 57 -13.96 -8.23 1.53
C SER A 57 -12.57 -7.69 1.85
N ILE A 58 -12.12 -6.71 1.07
CA ILE A 58 -10.93 -5.92 1.35
C ILE A 58 -11.36 -4.45 1.33
N THR A 59 -11.12 -3.74 2.42
CA THR A 59 -11.29 -2.29 2.54
C THR A 59 -9.93 -1.64 2.60
N LEU A 60 -9.69 -0.65 1.74
CA LEU A 60 -8.45 0.11 1.72
C LEU A 60 -8.65 1.46 2.39
N ILE A 61 -7.85 1.75 3.40
CA ILE A 61 -7.82 3.03 4.10
C ILE A 61 -6.43 3.65 3.90
N SER A 62 -6.38 4.93 3.55
CA SER A 62 -5.13 5.68 3.55
C SER A 62 -5.20 6.90 4.46
N LEU A 63 -4.06 7.30 5.03
CA LEU A 63 -3.99 8.59 5.69
C LEU A 63 -4.00 9.73 4.65
N LEU A 64 -3.15 9.63 3.61
CA LEU A 64 -3.09 10.58 2.51
C LEU A 64 -3.38 9.93 1.17
N ASP A 65 -4.02 10.68 0.28
CA ASP A 65 -4.14 10.36 -1.14
C ASP A 65 -3.54 11.50 -1.98
N ILE A 66 -2.49 11.19 -2.76
CA ILE A 66 -1.82 12.18 -3.62
C ILE A 66 -2.25 12.15 -5.09
N GLY A 67 -3.25 11.34 -5.45
CA GLY A 67 -3.91 11.36 -6.77
C GLY A 67 -3.06 10.89 -7.96
N ARG A 68 -1.83 10.43 -7.77
CA ARG A 68 -0.91 9.99 -8.84
C ARG A 68 -1.05 8.51 -9.20
N ARG A 69 -2.28 8.09 -9.53
CA ARG A 69 -2.59 6.68 -9.84
C ARG A 69 -1.94 6.21 -11.14
N GLU A 70 -1.37 5.01 -11.09
CA GLU A 70 -0.96 4.25 -12.28
C GLU A 70 -1.77 2.97 -12.44
N LEU A 71 -2.39 2.50 -11.34
CA LEU A 71 -3.32 1.39 -11.30
C LEU A 71 -4.71 1.90 -10.90
N PRO A 72 -5.79 1.23 -11.34
CA PRO A 72 -7.17 1.57 -10.98
C PRO A 72 -7.50 1.12 -9.54
N ILE A 73 -6.68 1.55 -8.58
CA ILE A 73 -6.81 1.25 -7.16
C ILE A 73 -7.05 2.56 -6.44
N GLN A 74 -8.12 2.65 -5.66
CA GLN A 74 -8.46 3.81 -4.86
C GLN A 74 -8.81 3.38 -3.44
N PRO A 75 -8.51 4.18 -2.41
CA PRO A 75 -8.94 3.89 -1.05
C PRO A 75 -10.46 4.07 -0.93
N ASP A 76 -11.07 3.26 -0.09
CA ASP A 76 -12.48 3.41 0.31
C ASP A 76 -12.63 4.59 1.28
N LEU A 77 -11.59 4.85 2.09
CA LEU A 77 -11.52 5.98 3.01
C LEU A 77 -10.12 6.61 2.95
N THR A 78 -10.07 7.93 2.85
CA THR A 78 -8.82 8.68 2.97
C THR A 78 -8.93 9.76 4.05
N GLY A 79 -7.87 9.96 4.82
CA GLY A 79 -7.82 11.01 5.84
C GLY A 79 -7.78 12.40 5.20
N ALA A 80 -6.91 12.59 4.20
CA ALA A 80 -6.85 13.81 3.42
C ALA A 80 -6.35 13.55 1.99
N ARG A 81 -6.86 14.34 1.04
CA ARG A 81 -6.32 14.39 -0.31
C ARG A 81 -5.36 15.57 -0.43
N LEU A 82 -4.21 15.34 -1.05
CA LEU A 82 -3.15 16.32 -1.19
C LEU A 82 -2.70 16.39 -2.66
N GLU A 83 -2.79 17.57 -3.27
CA GLU A 83 -2.21 17.79 -4.59
C GLU A 83 -0.75 18.25 -4.43
N LEU A 84 0.13 17.64 -5.22
CA LEU A 84 1.57 17.90 -5.19
C LEU A 84 2.02 18.45 -6.53
N GLU A 85 2.92 19.44 -6.50
CA GLU A 85 3.60 19.94 -7.70
C GLU A 85 4.48 18.86 -8.34
N GLU A 86 4.76 18.98 -9.64
CA GLU A 86 5.63 18.03 -10.34
C GLU A 86 7.00 17.91 -9.65
N GLY A 87 7.43 16.69 -9.37
CA GLY A 87 8.67 16.42 -8.64
C GLY A 87 8.59 16.58 -7.11
N GLN A 88 7.54 17.22 -6.57
CA GLN A 88 7.35 17.37 -5.13
C GLN A 88 7.03 16.03 -4.46
N LEU A 89 7.60 15.83 -3.28
CA LEU A 89 7.46 14.65 -2.45
C LEU A 89 6.75 14.99 -1.14
N VAL A 90 5.97 14.04 -0.63
CA VAL A 90 5.41 14.09 0.73
C VAL A 90 6.17 13.11 1.61
N LYS A 91 6.50 13.54 2.83
CA LYS A 91 7.10 12.69 3.85
C LYS A 91 6.31 12.82 5.14
N LEU A 92 5.90 11.67 5.67
CA LEU A 92 5.33 11.56 7.01
C LEU A 92 6.45 11.17 7.99
N SER A 93 6.51 11.82 9.15
CA SER A 93 7.41 11.47 10.26
C SER A 93 6.57 11.33 11.53
N GLY A 94 6.95 10.43 12.45
CA GLY A 94 6.12 10.07 13.61
C GLY A 94 6.71 8.89 14.38
N PRO A 95 5.97 8.27 15.32
CA PRO A 95 4.51 8.36 15.55
C PRO A 95 4.06 9.55 16.42
N THR A 96 4.95 10.20 17.17
CA THR A 96 4.60 11.39 17.96
C THR A 96 5.81 12.34 18.13
N PRO A 97 5.72 13.62 17.70
CA PRO A 97 4.61 14.19 16.93
C PRO A 97 4.55 13.56 15.53
N MET A 98 3.34 13.34 15.03
CA MET A 98 3.15 13.01 13.62
C MET A 98 3.24 14.31 12.81
N THR A 99 4.16 14.38 11.85
CA THR A 99 4.41 15.55 11.02
C THR A 99 4.39 15.20 9.54
N LEU A 100 3.93 16.16 8.73
CA LEU A 100 3.90 16.08 7.27
C LEU A 100 4.84 17.17 6.74
N THR A 101 5.80 16.78 5.91
CA THR A 101 6.70 17.71 5.22
C THR A 101 6.62 17.51 3.72
N LEU A 102 6.59 18.62 2.97
CA LEU A 102 6.70 18.64 1.52
C LEU A 102 8.15 18.97 1.14
N ALA A 103 8.72 18.24 0.19
CA ALA A 103 10.09 18.41 -0.29
C ALA A 103 10.15 18.50 -1.81
#